data_AF-A0A355GD55-F1
#
_entry.id   AF-A0A355GD55-F1
#
_cell.length_a   1.000
_cell.length_b   1.000
_cell.length_c   1.000
_cell.angle_alpha   90.00
_cell.angle_beta   90.00
_cell.angle_gamma   90.00
#
_symmetry.space_group_name_H-M   'P 1'
#
loop_
_entity.id
_entity.type
_entity.pdbx_description
1 polymer ?
#
loop_
_entity_poly.entity_id
_entity_poly.type
_entity_poly.pdbx_seq_one_letter_code
_entity_poly.pdbx_strand_id
1 'polypeptide(L)'
;MSTLAERESRIMRSVSKRRLFCLATGCLSLLLLVSGGYFSPATAQKPLADEGDLAKRLKRIPATSPEDSLKGFELERGFKLELVAAEPDVMDPVDACFDENGQMFVAEMRGYPYLPEQRPDYIPGPVRKNAGVIRLLKDTTGDGKMDQSFVFADTITWPTSVCCYDGGVYVIAPPNIYYFKDTDGDHKADIRETVFTGLKTNNVQGLANNLKWSLDNHIYFAGGTNGGSILKDGKEVIPNGRRDLKLN
;
A
#
# COMPACT_ATOMS: atom_id res chain seq x y z
N MET A 1 31.18 -29.47 -38.73
CA MET A 1 30.25 -28.38 -39.09
C MET A 1 29.02 -29.00 -39.74
N SER A 2 27.92 -29.13 -38.98
CA SER A 2 26.57 -29.13 -39.54
C SER A 2 25.70 -28.30 -38.60
N THR A 3 24.87 -27.46 -39.19
CA THR A 3 24.33 -26.25 -38.58
C THR A 3 23.00 -26.51 -37.87
N LEU A 4 22.68 -25.65 -36.91
CA LEU A 4 21.45 -25.63 -36.10
C LEU A 4 20.12 -25.67 -36.88
N ALA A 5 20.15 -25.57 -38.22
CA ALA A 5 18.99 -25.67 -39.10
C ALA A 5 18.40 -27.11 -39.20
N GLU A 6 19.15 -28.16 -38.86
CA GLU A 6 18.64 -29.55 -38.94
C GLU A 6 17.77 -29.97 -37.74
N ARG A 7 17.77 -29.21 -36.63
CA ARG A 7 16.96 -29.54 -35.43
C ARG A 7 15.53 -29.00 -35.46
N GLU A 8 15.21 -28.02 -36.30
CA GLU A 8 13.86 -27.39 -36.33
C GLU A 8 12.86 -28.07 -37.28
N SER A 9 13.31 -28.90 -38.22
CA SER A 9 12.41 -29.55 -39.19
C SER A 9 11.60 -30.74 -38.62
N ARG A 10 11.93 -31.21 -37.41
CA ARG A 10 11.34 -32.43 -36.81
C ARG A 10 10.15 -32.17 -35.89
N ILE A 11 9.94 -30.93 -35.43
CA ILE A 11 8.86 -30.60 -34.49
C ILE A 11 7.61 -30.06 -35.21
N MET A 12 7.75 -29.46 -36.40
CA MET A 12 6.59 -28.93 -37.16
C MET A 12 5.78 -29.98 -37.94
N ARG A 13 6.12 -31.28 -37.89
CA ARG A 13 5.40 -32.32 -38.66
C ARG A 13 4.28 -33.05 -37.91
N SER A 14 3.96 -32.68 -36.66
CA SER A 14 2.95 -33.40 -35.86
C SER A 14 1.54 -32.79 -35.85
N VAL A 15 1.30 -31.64 -36.49
CA VAL A 15 0.00 -30.92 -36.35
C VAL A 15 -0.86 -30.90 -37.64
N SER A 16 -0.36 -31.42 -38.77
CA SER A 16 -1.03 -31.24 -40.08
C SER A 16 -1.80 -32.45 -40.63
N LYS A 17 -1.96 -33.57 -39.90
CA LYS A 17 -2.63 -34.77 -40.43
C LYS A 17 -3.72 -35.27 -39.51
N ARG A 18 -4.91 -34.66 -39.60
CA ARG A 18 -6.20 -35.28 -39.22
C ARG A 18 -7.35 -34.42 -39.73
N ARG A 19 -7.52 -34.39 -41.05
CA ARG A 19 -8.82 -34.15 -41.68
C ARG A 19 -8.98 -35.09 -42.87
N LEU A 20 -10.17 -35.70 -42.91
CA LEU A 20 -10.93 -36.12 -44.10
C LEU A 20 -10.90 -37.61 -44.53
N PHE A 21 -12.12 -38.09 -44.85
CA PHE A 21 -12.61 -39.40 -45.33
C PHE A 21 -12.99 -40.42 -44.22
N CYS A 22 -14.22 -40.97 -44.12
CA CYS A 22 -15.24 -41.32 -45.12
C CYS A 22 -16.70 -41.25 -44.57
N LEU A 23 -17.65 -41.18 -45.51
CA LEU A 23 -19.11 -41.07 -45.37
C LEU A 23 -19.85 -42.33 -44.88
N ALA A 24 -21.01 -42.06 -44.26
CA ALA A 24 -22.33 -42.71 -44.35
C ALA A 24 -22.55 -44.15 -43.86
N THR A 25 -23.35 -44.32 -42.80
CA THR A 25 -24.65 -45.06 -42.80
C THR A 25 -25.28 -45.09 -41.40
N GLY A 26 -26.58 -44.79 -41.31
CA GLY A 26 -27.50 -45.45 -40.37
C GLY A 26 -27.79 -44.81 -39.01
N CYS A 27 -29.06 -44.43 -38.84
CA CYS A 27 -29.86 -44.51 -37.61
C CYS A 27 -29.71 -43.44 -36.50
N LEU A 28 -30.60 -42.44 -36.59
CA LEU A 28 -31.62 -42.13 -35.58
C LEU A 28 -31.16 -42.10 -34.11
N SER A 29 -30.82 -40.91 -33.59
CA SER A 29 -31.07 -40.57 -32.17
C SER A 29 -31.07 -39.06 -31.95
N LEU A 30 -32.27 -38.57 -31.64
CA LEU A 30 -32.63 -37.40 -30.86
C LEU A 30 -31.49 -36.77 -30.04
N LEU A 31 -31.21 -35.47 -30.23
CA LEU A 31 -30.94 -34.52 -29.14
C LEU A 31 -30.89 -33.08 -29.66
N LEU A 32 -32.00 -32.37 -29.44
CA LEU A 32 -32.09 -30.91 -29.46
C LEU A 32 -31.15 -30.33 -28.39
N LEU A 33 -30.01 -29.76 -28.78
CA LEU A 33 -29.25 -28.86 -27.94
C LEU A 33 -29.61 -27.42 -28.33
N VAL A 34 -30.63 -26.92 -27.64
CA VAL A 34 -31.02 -25.52 -27.60
C VAL A 34 -29.80 -24.69 -27.21
N SER A 35 -29.45 -23.73 -28.04
CA SER A 35 -28.51 -22.64 -27.76
C SER A 35 -29.06 -21.77 -26.63
N GLY A 36 -28.88 -22.21 -25.39
CA GLY A 36 -29.11 -21.43 -24.19
C GLY A 36 -27.94 -20.48 -23.98
N GLY A 37 -28.06 -19.24 -24.47
CA GLY A 37 -27.21 -18.15 -24.01
C GLY A 37 -27.40 -17.97 -22.50
N TYR A 38 -26.35 -18.19 -21.73
CA TYR A 38 -26.31 -17.85 -20.31
C TYR A 38 -26.20 -16.33 -20.15
N PHE A 39 -27.33 -15.63 -20.29
CA PHE A 39 -27.48 -14.30 -19.72
C PHE A 39 -27.77 -14.49 -18.23
N SER A 40 -26.77 -14.31 -17.37
CA SER A 40 -27.06 -14.10 -15.94
C SER A 40 -27.70 -12.73 -15.79
N PRO A 41 -28.94 -12.61 -15.29
CA PRO A 41 -29.45 -11.31 -14.89
C PRO A 41 -28.59 -10.81 -13.74
N ALA A 42 -28.03 -9.60 -13.88
CA ALA A 42 -27.42 -8.89 -12.77
C ALA A 42 -28.49 -8.80 -11.66
N THR A 43 -28.32 -9.60 -10.61
CA THR A 43 -29.23 -9.57 -9.48
C THR A 43 -29.00 -8.23 -8.81
N ALA A 44 -30.00 -7.34 -8.85
CA ALA A 44 -29.93 -6.09 -8.12
C ALA A 44 -29.61 -6.40 -6.66
N GLN A 45 -28.44 -5.98 -6.19
CA GLN A 45 -28.04 -6.14 -4.81
C GLN A 45 -29.07 -5.42 -3.96
N LYS A 46 -29.75 -6.16 -3.09
CA LYS A 46 -30.70 -5.61 -2.12
C LYS A 46 -29.99 -4.47 -1.39
N PRO A 47 -30.60 -3.28 -1.22
CA PRO A 47 -29.95 -2.17 -0.54
C PRO A 47 -29.40 -2.67 0.80
N LEU A 48 -28.14 -2.33 1.08
CA LEU A 48 -27.49 -2.62 2.35
C LEU A 48 -28.45 -2.23 3.47
N ALA A 49 -28.65 -3.13 4.43
CA ALA A 49 -29.55 -2.91 5.56
C ALA A 49 -29.29 -1.52 6.18
N ASP A 50 -30.37 -0.85 6.60
CA ASP A 50 -30.30 0.40 7.37
C ASP A 50 -29.15 0.33 8.39
N GLU A 51 -28.19 1.27 8.33
CA GLU A 51 -27.01 1.27 9.21
C GLU A 51 -27.41 1.21 10.69
N GLY A 52 -28.61 1.73 11.02
CA GLY A 52 -29.21 1.63 12.34
C GLY A 52 -29.56 0.21 12.80
N ASP A 53 -29.77 -0.74 11.89
CA ASP A 53 -29.98 -2.17 12.18
C ASP A 53 -28.64 -2.89 12.42
N LEU A 54 -27.60 -2.55 11.65
CA LEU A 54 -26.28 -3.16 11.79
C LEU A 54 -25.64 -2.84 13.14
N ALA A 55 -25.71 -1.57 13.59
CA ALA A 55 -25.16 -1.16 14.87
C ALA A 55 -25.83 -1.88 16.07
N LYS A 56 -27.11 -2.25 15.95
CA LYS A 56 -27.85 -3.00 16.97
C LYS A 56 -27.54 -4.50 16.95
N ARG A 57 -27.21 -5.04 15.77
CA ARG A 57 -26.96 -6.48 15.56
C ARG A 57 -25.50 -6.87 15.78
N LEU A 58 -24.57 -5.92 15.64
CA LEU A 58 -23.14 -6.14 15.85
C LEU A 58 -22.74 -5.63 17.23
N LYS A 59 -22.46 -6.55 18.15
CA LYS A 59 -21.91 -6.21 19.47
C LYS A 59 -20.52 -5.58 19.28
N ARG A 60 -20.37 -4.30 19.60
CA ARG A 60 -19.05 -3.66 19.65
C ARG A 60 -18.23 -4.25 20.79
N ILE A 61 -17.02 -4.67 20.48
CA ILE A 61 -16.03 -5.11 21.47
C ILE A 61 -15.31 -3.84 21.95
N PRO A 62 -15.10 -3.66 23.27
CA PRO A 62 -14.32 -2.53 23.76
C PRO A 62 -12.89 -2.59 23.21
N ALA A 63 -12.25 -1.44 23.06
CA ALA A 63 -10.84 -1.38 22.74
C ALA A 63 -10.01 -2.06 23.84
N THR A 64 -9.00 -2.83 23.44
CA THR A 64 -8.00 -3.40 24.36
C THR A 64 -6.99 -2.32 24.71
N SER A 65 -6.58 -2.22 25.98
CA SER A 65 -5.50 -1.29 26.36
C SER A 65 -4.17 -1.68 25.70
N PRO A 66 -3.23 -0.75 25.50
CA PRO A 66 -1.91 -1.09 24.98
C PRO A 66 -1.19 -2.14 25.84
N GLU A 67 -1.30 -2.05 27.17
CA GLU A 67 -0.67 -2.97 28.10
C GLU A 67 -1.30 -4.37 28.06
N ASP A 68 -2.62 -4.46 27.94
CA ASP A 68 -3.32 -5.75 27.83
C ASP A 68 -3.12 -6.40 26.45
N SER A 69 -2.90 -5.60 25.40
CA SER A 69 -2.68 -6.09 24.04
C SER A 69 -1.47 -7.03 23.97
N LEU A 70 -0.42 -6.76 24.75
CA LEU A 70 0.77 -7.62 24.84
C LEU A 70 0.45 -9.05 25.31
N LYS A 71 -0.60 -9.23 26.12
CA LYS A 71 -1.00 -10.56 26.64
C LYS A 71 -1.61 -11.45 25.55
N GLY A 72 -2.00 -10.88 24.42
CA GLY A 72 -2.58 -11.60 23.28
C GLY A 72 -1.56 -12.20 22.32
N PHE A 73 -0.25 -11.93 22.50
CA PHE A 73 0.80 -12.42 21.61
C PHE A 73 1.42 -13.72 22.12
N GLU A 74 1.64 -14.66 21.21
CA GLU A 74 2.48 -15.83 21.43
C GLU A 74 3.82 -15.59 20.73
N LEU A 75 4.92 -15.74 21.47
CA LEU A 75 6.27 -15.46 20.98
C LEU A 75 7.09 -16.75 20.90
N GLU A 76 7.88 -16.86 19.84
CA GLU A 76 8.87 -17.92 19.72
C GLU A 76 10.00 -17.78 20.76
N ARG A 77 10.62 -18.92 21.10
CA ARG A 77 11.69 -18.94 22.10
C ARG A 77 12.85 -18.03 21.69
N GLY A 78 13.25 -17.14 22.60
CA GLY A 78 14.39 -16.23 22.41
C GLY A 78 14.01 -14.82 21.97
N PHE A 79 12.73 -14.56 21.74
CA PHE A 79 12.21 -13.22 21.43
C PHE A 79 11.52 -12.57 22.63
N LYS A 80 11.57 -11.24 22.66
CA LYS A 80 10.84 -10.39 23.61
C LYS A 80 10.08 -9.34 22.80
N LEU A 81 8.84 -9.07 23.21
CA LEU A 81 8.02 -8.00 22.66
C LEU A 81 7.91 -6.88 23.68
N GLU A 82 8.10 -5.64 23.23
CA GLU A 82 8.01 -4.44 24.07
C GLU A 82 7.12 -3.40 23.38
N LEU A 83 6.27 -2.76 24.16
CA LEU A 83 5.50 -1.61 23.71
C LEU A 83 6.41 -0.38 23.70
N VAL A 84 6.63 0.20 22.53
CA VAL A 84 7.53 1.36 22.33
C VAL A 84 6.78 2.68 22.17
N ALA A 85 5.55 2.65 21.66
CA ALA A 85 4.66 3.79 21.50
C ALA A 85 3.21 3.29 21.35
N ALA A 86 2.23 4.09 21.79
CA ALA A 86 0.80 3.80 21.65
C ALA A 86 0.01 5.11 21.51
N GLU A 87 -1.29 5.02 21.32
CA GLU A 87 -2.18 6.18 21.40
C GLU A 87 -2.09 6.84 22.79
N PRO A 88 -2.12 8.19 22.87
CA PRO A 88 -2.33 9.16 21.79
C PRO A 88 -1.06 9.61 21.05
N ASP A 89 0.12 9.10 21.43
CA ASP A 89 1.41 9.58 20.92
C ASP A 89 1.64 9.22 19.46
N VAL A 90 1.09 8.09 19.01
CA VAL A 90 1.04 7.64 17.62
C VAL A 90 -0.37 7.19 17.27
N MET A 91 -0.84 7.45 16.04
CA MET A 91 -2.17 6.99 15.58
C MET A 91 -2.14 6.52 14.12
N ASP A 92 -2.87 5.44 13.80
CA ASP A 92 -2.93 4.83 12.47
C ASP A 92 -1.54 4.63 11.79
N PRO A 93 -0.53 4.05 12.49
CA PRO A 93 0.80 3.88 11.91
C PRO A 93 0.80 2.84 10.78
N VAL A 94 1.43 3.16 9.65
CA VAL A 94 1.58 2.23 8.52
C VAL A 94 3.04 1.94 8.14
N ASP A 95 3.97 2.81 8.53
CA ASP A 95 5.40 2.60 8.35
C ASP A 95 6.18 3.45 9.37
N ALA A 96 7.40 3.03 9.70
CA ALA A 96 8.30 3.77 10.56
C ALA A 96 9.76 3.58 10.16
N CYS A 97 10.59 4.55 10.52
CA CYS A 97 12.04 4.46 10.43
C CYS A 97 12.71 5.22 11.58
N PHE A 98 13.98 4.90 11.83
CA PHE A 98 14.80 5.58 12.81
C PHE A 98 15.87 6.41 12.09
N ASP A 99 16.15 7.60 12.62
CA ASP A 99 17.27 8.43 12.18
C ASP A 99 18.58 8.00 12.86
N GLU A 100 19.67 8.68 12.53
CA GLU A 100 21.01 8.47 13.10
C GLU A 100 21.09 8.77 14.62
N ASN A 101 20.11 9.48 15.18
CA ASN A 101 20.03 9.86 16.58
C ASN A 101 19.08 8.94 17.38
N GLY A 102 18.49 7.91 16.74
CA GLY A 102 17.52 7.02 17.37
C GLY A 102 16.12 7.60 17.51
N GLN A 103 15.83 8.74 16.88
CA GLN A 103 14.49 9.30 16.80
C GLN A 103 13.66 8.50 15.80
N MET A 104 12.40 8.26 16.12
CA MET A 104 11.50 7.44 15.31
C MET A 104 10.53 8.33 14.54
N PHE A 105 10.59 8.26 13.21
CA PHE A 105 9.61 8.86 12.32
C PHE A 105 8.53 7.84 11.95
N VAL A 106 7.27 8.23 12.04
CA VAL A 106 6.13 7.34 11.75
C VAL A 106 5.20 7.98 10.72
N ALA A 107 4.87 7.22 9.66
CA ALA A 107 3.82 7.57 8.73
C ALA A 107 2.46 7.17 9.30
N GLU A 108 1.64 8.17 9.61
CA GLU A 108 0.29 8.01 10.14
C GLU A 108 -0.74 8.22 9.02
N MET A 109 -1.38 7.13 8.58
CA MET A 109 -2.30 7.13 7.44
C MET A 109 -3.74 7.46 7.86
N ARG A 110 -3.89 8.54 8.65
CA ARG A 110 -5.19 8.97 9.18
C ARG A 110 -6.14 9.31 8.04
N GLY A 111 -7.38 8.82 8.14
CA GLY A 111 -8.38 8.99 7.07
C GLY A 111 -8.16 8.03 5.89
N TYR A 112 -7.59 6.86 6.12
CA TYR A 112 -7.85 5.72 5.25
C TYR A 112 -9.20 5.07 5.64
N PRO A 113 -10.02 4.55 4.69
CA PRO A 113 -9.83 4.52 3.24
C PRO A 113 -10.44 5.71 2.49
N TYR A 114 -11.11 6.63 3.21
CA TYR A 114 -11.81 7.76 2.61
C TYR A 114 -11.07 9.05 2.86
N LEU A 115 -10.91 9.88 1.84
CA LEU A 115 -10.45 11.23 2.09
C LEU A 115 -11.43 11.88 3.10
N PRO A 116 -10.93 12.53 4.17
CA PRO A 116 -11.77 13.07 5.25
C PRO A 116 -12.95 13.92 4.75
N GLU A 117 -12.80 14.60 3.61
CA GLU A 117 -13.82 15.46 3.00
C GLU A 117 -14.91 14.67 2.27
N GLN A 118 -14.66 13.40 1.91
CA GLN A 118 -15.63 12.51 1.28
C GLN A 118 -16.58 11.86 2.30
N ARG A 119 -16.07 11.58 3.50
CA ARG A 119 -16.79 10.90 4.59
C ARG A 119 -16.42 11.52 5.94
N PRO A 120 -16.89 12.76 6.21
CA PRO A 120 -16.59 13.45 7.47
C PRO A 120 -17.15 12.72 8.70
N ASP A 121 -18.18 11.87 8.51
CA ASP A 121 -18.81 11.01 9.51
C ASP A 121 -17.94 9.81 9.92
N TYR A 122 -16.98 9.42 9.07
CA TYR A 122 -16.17 8.22 9.27
C TYR A 122 -15.00 8.44 10.25
N ILE A 123 -14.51 9.67 10.36
CA ILE A 123 -13.35 10.02 11.19
C ILE A 123 -13.86 10.73 12.45
N PRO A 124 -13.70 10.14 13.65
CA PRO A 124 -14.05 10.81 14.89
C PRO A 124 -13.18 12.06 15.12
N GLY A 125 -13.81 13.20 15.40
CA GLY A 125 -13.12 14.45 15.72
C GLY A 125 -13.08 15.45 14.55
N PRO A 126 -12.28 16.53 14.66
CA PRO A 126 -12.23 17.56 13.63
C PRO A 126 -11.66 16.99 12.32
N VAL A 127 -12.51 16.96 11.29
CA VAL A 127 -12.17 16.54 9.93
C VAL A 127 -11.15 17.53 9.35
N ARG A 128 -9.88 17.12 9.31
CA ARG A 128 -8.82 17.92 8.67
C ARG A 128 -8.65 17.48 7.24
N LYS A 129 -8.49 18.45 6.35
CA LYS A 129 -8.17 18.15 4.95
C LYS A 129 -6.85 17.39 4.91
N ASN A 130 -6.77 16.29 4.15
CA ASN A 130 -5.55 15.47 4.07
C ASN A 130 -5.01 15.08 5.46
N ALA A 131 -5.77 14.30 6.23
CA ALA A 131 -5.50 14.06 7.66
C ALA A 131 -4.18 13.34 7.98
N GLY A 132 -3.43 12.84 6.99
CA GLY A 132 -2.19 12.13 7.19
C GLY A 132 -1.10 13.00 7.81
N VAL A 133 -0.27 12.35 8.62
CA VAL A 133 0.76 12.98 9.45
C VAL A 133 2.05 12.18 9.36
N ILE A 134 3.19 12.87 9.36
CA ILE A 134 4.47 12.30 9.79
C ILE A 134 4.69 12.73 11.22
N ARG A 135 4.81 11.73 12.07
CA ARG A 135 5.05 11.87 13.51
C ARG A 135 6.53 11.71 13.77
N LEU A 136 7.09 12.54 14.65
CA LEU A 136 8.41 12.37 15.23
C LEU A 136 8.25 11.96 16.69
N LEU A 137 8.85 10.84 17.06
CA LEU A 137 8.88 10.28 18.40
C LEU A 137 10.32 10.24 18.92
N LYS A 138 10.51 10.58 20.19
CA LYS A 138 11.82 10.58 20.85
C LYS A 138 11.77 9.81 22.15
N ASP A 139 12.83 9.07 22.41
CA ASP A 139 13.15 8.52 23.73
C ASP A 139 14.17 9.45 24.38
N THR A 140 13.76 10.14 25.46
CA THR A 140 14.65 11.06 26.20
C THR A 140 15.29 10.39 27.41
N THR A 141 14.91 9.16 27.74
CA THR A 141 15.41 8.41 28.90
C THR A 141 16.40 7.31 28.53
N GLY A 142 16.46 6.90 27.27
CA GLY A 142 17.31 5.85 26.75
C GLY A 142 16.84 4.44 27.12
N ASP A 143 15.56 4.28 27.49
CA ASP A 143 14.97 2.99 27.89
C ASP A 143 14.30 2.23 26.72
N GLY A 144 14.34 2.81 25.51
CA GLY A 144 13.75 2.27 24.29
C GLY A 144 12.27 2.59 24.12
N LYS A 145 11.66 3.36 25.03
CA LYS A 145 10.26 3.82 24.92
C LYS A 145 10.23 5.27 24.48
N MET A 146 9.35 5.55 23.52
CA MET A 146 9.14 6.91 23.06
C MET A 146 8.31 7.67 24.09
N ASP A 147 8.84 8.77 24.60
CA ASP A 147 8.23 9.59 25.66
C ASP A 147 7.87 11.01 25.21
N GLN A 148 8.32 11.43 24.02
CA GLN A 148 7.89 12.67 23.38
C GLN A 148 7.32 12.42 21.99
N SER A 149 6.26 13.17 21.64
CA SER A 149 5.54 13.07 20.38
C SER A 149 5.34 14.44 19.75
N PHE A 150 5.79 14.59 18.50
CA PHE A 150 5.69 15.83 17.72
C PHE A 150 5.05 15.57 16.36
N VAL A 151 4.19 16.48 15.93
CA VAL A 151 3.72 16.50 14.54
C VAL A 151 4.83 17.11 13.70
N PHE A 152 5.61 16.28 13.02
CA PHE A 152 6.74 16.72 12.21
C PHE A 152 6.27 17.35 10.89
N ALA A 153 5.33 16.69 10.22
CA ALA A 153 4.66 17.24 9.03
C ALA A 153 3.20 16.76 8.98
N ASP A 154 2.27 17.62 8.56
CA ASP A 154 0.84 17.30 8.45
C ASP A 154 0.25 17.70 7.10
N THR A 155 -1.07 17.55 6.95
CA THR A 155 -1.81 17.91 5.73
C THR A 155 -1.38 17.05 4.54
N ILE A 156 -1.07 15.78 4.79
CA ILE A 156 -0.58 14.81 3.80
C ILE A 156 -1.69 13.84 3.43
N THR A 157 -1.89 13.62 2.13
CA THR A 157 -2.84 12.62 1.67
C THR A 157 -2.21 11.23 1.76
N TRP A 158 -2.73 10.38 2.64
CA TRP A 158 -2.37 8.95 2.69
C TRP A 158 -0.85 8.67 2.63
N PRO A 159 -0.07 9.13 3.62
CA PRO A 159 1.34 8.75 3.70
C PRO A 159 1.44 7.23 3.89
N THR A 160 2.10 6.55 2.96
CA THR A 160 2.23 5.09 2.95
C THR A 160 3.58 4.60 3.41
N SER A 161 4.59 5.47 3.42
CA SER A 161 5.95 5.10 3.80
C SER A 161 6.81 6.31 4.15
N VAL A 162 7.77 6.13 5.05
CA VAL A 162 8.73 7.14 5.50
C VAL A 162 10.14 6.55 5.60
N CYS A 163 11.15 7.32 5.18
CA CYS A 163 12.55 6.88 5.21
C CYS A 163 13.49 8.07 5.49
N CYS A 164 14.38 7.94 6.48
CA CYS A 164 15.34 8.98 6.84
C CYS A 164 16.42 9.18 5.76
N TYR A 165 16.75 10.43 5.48
CA TYR A 165 17.82 10.84 4.56
C TYR A 165 18.30 12.26 4.87
N ASP A 166 19.61 12.44 5.04
CA ASP A 166 20.28 13.75 5.20
C ASP A 166 19.63 14.65 6.27
N GLY A 167 19.40 14.12 7.48
CA GLY A 167 18.75 14.85 8.57
C GLY A 167 17.28 15.21 8.33
N GLY A 168 16.65 14.65 7.29
CA GLY A 168 15.22 14.77 7.00
C GLY A 168 14.63 13.41 6.65
N VAL A 169 13.43 13.41 6.05
CA VAL A 169 12.73 12.21 5.63
C VAL A 169 12.14 12.32 4.24
N TYR A 170 12.30 11.26 3.45
CA TYR A 170 11.46 11.01 2.30
C TYR A 170 10.13 10.38 2.71
N VAL A 171 9.05 10.80 2.06
CA VAL A 171 7.70 10.28 2.31
C VAL A 171 7.02 9.94 1.00
N ILE A 172 6.54 8.70 0.86
CA ILE A 172 5.60 8.37 -0.21
C ILE A 172 4.18 8.70 0.27
N ALA A 173 3.52 9.56 -0.48
CA ALA A 173 2.13 9.95 -0.29
C ALA A 173 1.54 10.24 -1.67
N PRO A 174 1.07 9.20 -2.39
CA PRO A 174 0.70 9.33 -3.80
C PRO A 174 -0.36 10.44 -3.97
N PRO A 175 -0.22 11.30 -4.99
CA PRO A 175 0.59 11.11 -6.20
C PRO A 175 2.07 11.52 -6.09
N ASN A 176 2.55 11.87 -4.89
CA ASN A 176 3.82 12.52 -4.68
C ASN A 176 4.80 11.70 -3.84
N ILE A 177 6.08 12.03 -3.99
CA ILE A 177 7.14 11.71 -3.05
C ILE A 177 7.65 13.04 -2.50
N TYR A 178 7.56 13.22 -1.20
CA TYR A 178 7.97 14.44 -0.51
C TYR A 178 9.34 14.27 0.14
N TYR A 179 10.01 15.38 0.38
CA TYR A 179 11.13 15.49 1.32
C TYR A 179 10.77 16.54 2.38
N PHE A 180 10.90 16.16 3.65
CA PHE A 180 10.64 17.00 4.80
C PHE A 180 11.89 17.08 5.68
N LYS A 181 12.26 18.28 6.12
CA LYS A 181 13.42 18.50 7.00
C LYS A 181 13.14 19.66 7.94
N ASP A 182 13.60 19.51 9.18
CA ASP A 182 13.66 20.55 10.22
C ASP A 182 15.08 21.12 10.23
N THR A 183 15.20 22.44 10.08
CA THR A 183 16.49 23.16 10.05
C THR A 183 16.72 24.08 11.24
N ASP A 184 15.72 24.29 12.10
CA ASP A 184 15.80 25.20 13.25
C ASP A 184 15.67 24.48 14.61
N GLY A 185 15.34 23.19 14.59
CA GLY A 185 15.28 22.32 15.77
C GLY A 185 13.97 22.43 16.56
N ASP A 186 12.91 23.01 15.99
CA ASP A 186 11.59 23.11 16.63
C ASP A 186 10.75 21.82 16.54
N HIS A 187 11.31 20.77 15.93
CA HIS A 187 10.71 19.45 15.72
C HIS A 187 9.58 19.44 14.69
N LYS A 188 9.55 20.44 13.79
CA LYS A 188 8.65 20.52 12.65
C LYS A 188 9.44 20.78 11.38
N ALA A 189 8.98 20.19 10.30
CA ALA A 189 9.59 20.40 9.00
C ALA A 189 9.28 21.81 8.46
N ASP A 190 10.28 22.67 8.41
CA ASP A 190 10.26 23.95 7.70
C ASP A 190 10.53 23.77 6.19
N ILE A 191 11.36 22.78 5.83
CA ILE A 191 11.53 22.36 4.44
C ILE A 191 10.44 21.37 4.08
N ARG A 192 9.67 21.70 3.05
CA ARG A 192 8.63 20.84 2.46
C ARG A 192 8.69 20.84 0.95
N GLU A 193 9.39 19.86 0.39
CA GLU A 193 9.60 19.73 -1.05
C GLU A 193 8.79 18.57 -1.65
N THR A 194 8.23 18.78 -2.84
CA THR A 194 7.72 17.69 -3.68
C THR A 194 8.82 17.27 -4.64
N VAL A 195 9.54 16.21 -4.31
CA VAL A 195 10.73 15.77 -5.06
C VAL A 195 10.31 15.03 -6.34
N PHE A 196 9.27 14.23 -6.25
CA PHE A 196 8.72 13.51 -7.39
C PHE A 196 7.19 13.51 -7.40
N THR A 197 6.62 13.40 -8.59
CA THR A 197 5.18 13.25 -8.81
C THR A 197 4.89 12.09 -9.78
N GLY A 198 3.61 11.86 -10.08
CA GLY A 198 3.17 10.93 -11.14
C GLY A 198 2.82 9.51 -10.66
N LEU A 199 2.86 9.27 -9.35
CA LEU A 199 2.25 8.08 -8.75
C LEU A 199 0.72 8.17 -8.86
N LYS A 200 0.06 7.02 -8.98
CA LYS A 200 -1.40 6.96 -9.16
C LYS A 200 -2.13 6.62 -7.86
N THR A 201 -3.35 7.15 -7.72
CA THR A 201 -4.21 7.01 -6.53
C THR A 201 -5.54 6.29 -6.81
N ASN A 202 -5.68 5.65 -7.98
CA ASN A 202 -6.95 5.06 -8.43
C ASN A 202 -7.53 4.01 -7.48
N ASN A 203 -6.69 3.11 -6.96
CA ASN A 203 -7.05 2.17 -5.91
C ASN A 203 -6.25 2.47 -4.64
N VAL A 204 -6.93 2.85 -3.57
CA VAL A 204 -6.31 3.19 -2.27
C VAL A 204 -5.60 2.02 -1.60
N GLN A 205 -5.96 0.78 -1.96
CA GLN A 205 -5.28 -0.45 -1.49
C GLN A 205 -4.01 -0.76 -2.30
N GLY A 206 -3.86 -0.13 -3.47
CA GLY A 206 -2.81 -0.41 -4.45
C GLY A 206 -1.78 0.71 -4.60
N LEU A 207 -1.67 1.58 -3.59
CA LEU A 207 -0.77 2.72 -3.56
C LEU A 207 0.70 2.27 -3.53
N ALA A 208 1.59 3.13 -4.06
CA ALA A 208 3.03 2.93 -3.90
C ALA A 208 3.42 3.05 -2.42
N ASN A 209 4.42 2.28 -1.98
CA ASN A 209 4.82 2.17 -0.56
C ASN A 209 6.24 1.60 -0.40
N ASN A 210 6.65 1.37 0.86
CA ASN A 210 7.87 0.65 1.23
C ASN A 210 9.19 1.32 0.79
N LEU A 211 9.37 2.61 1.08
CA LEU A 211 10.68 3.28 1.03
C LEU A 211 11.64 2.61 2.01
N LYS A 212 12.70 1.99 1.49
CA LYS A 212 13.75 1.37 2.31
C LYS A 212 15.12 1.59 1.71
N TRP A 213 16.09 1.91 2.57
CA TRP A 213 17.49 1.82 2.23
C TRP A 213 17.88 0.38 1.90
N SER A 214 18.74 0.24 0.90
CA SER A 214 19.39 -1.01 0.54
C SER A 214 20.90 -0.89 0.72
N LEU A 215 21.58 -2.04 0.76
CA LEU A 215 23.02 -2.16 1.03
C LEU A 215 23.90 -1.53 -0.06
N ASP A 216 23.33 -1.20 -1.21
CA ASP A 216 23.96 -0.50 -2.32
C ASP A 216 23.83 1.03 -2.21
N ASN A 217 23.45 1.55 -1.05
CA ASN A 217 23.26 2.98 -0.78
C ASN A 217 22.24 3.65 -1.71
N HIS A 218 21.19 2.92 -2.08
CA HIS A 218 20.02 3.47 -2.77
C HIS A 218 18.76 3.25 -1.93
N ILE A 219 17.75 4.10 -2.15
CA ILE A 219 16.44 3.94 -1.53
C ILE A 219 15.49 3.32 -2.54
N TYR A 220 14.90 2.19 -2.20
CA TYR A 220 13.96 1.45 -3.03
C TYR A 220 12.53 1.64 -2.54
N PHE A 221 11.56 1.52 -3.45
CA PHE A 221 10.14 1.46 -3.12
C PHE A 221 9.33 0.67 -4.14
N ALA A 222 8.16 0.17 -3.72
CA ALA A 222 7.25 -0.53 -4.60
C ALA A 222 6.29 0.45 -5.27
N GLY A 223 6.14 0.36 -6.59
CA GLY A 223 5.22 1.21 -7.36
C GLY A 223 3.73 0.92 -7.15
N GLY A 224 3.40 -0.15 -6.43
CA GLY A 224 2.03 -0.61 -6.20
C GLY A 224 1.31 -1.10 -7.46
N THR A 225 0.07 -1.58 -7.30
CA THR A 225 -0.76 -2.04 -8.44
C THR A 225 -1.34 -0.87 -9.24
N ASN A 226 -1.34 0.33 -8.68
CA ASN A 226 -1.71 1.55 -9.41
C ASN A 226 -0.70 1.90 -10.51
N GLY A 227 0.59 1.62 -10.31
CA GLY A 227 1.68 2.03 -11.21
C GLY A 227 1.79 3.56 -11.32
N GLY A 228 2.31 4.06 -12.44
CA GLY A 228 2.43 5.49 -12.70
C GLY A 228 3.67 5.82 -13.55
N SER A 229 4.21 7.01 -13.36
CA SER A 229 5.56 7.38 -13.79
C SER A 229 6.17 8.24 -12.70
N ILE A 230 7.48 8.14 -12.49
CA ILE A 230 8.18 9.09 -11.63
C ILE A 230 8.54 10.29 -12.48
N LEU A 231 7.95 11.43 -12.13
CA LEU A 231 8.17 12.70 -12.79
C LEU A 231 8.99 13.61 -11.89
N LYS A 232 10.00 14.26 -12.47
CA LYS A 232 10.74 15.37 -11.85
C LYS A 232 10.50 16.60 -12.71
N ASP A 233 9.98 17.67 -12.12
CA ASP A 233 9.61 18.91 -12.82
C ASP A 233 8.72 18.66 -14.06
N GLY A 234 7.79 17.71 -13.92
CA GLY A 234 6.87 17.31 -14.99
C GLY A 234 7.46 16.43 -16.09
N LYS A 235 8.77 16.12 -16.04
CA LYS A 235 9.44 15.23 -17.00
C LYS A 235 9.58 13.84 -16.42
N GLU A 236 9.24 12.83 -17.23
CA GLU A 236 9.41 11.44 -16.83
C GLU A 236 10.90 11.09 -16.69
N VAL A 237 11.28 10.68 -15.49
CA VAL A 237 12.64 10.22 -15.17
C VAL A 237 12.70 8.71 -15.00
N ILE A 238 11.62 8.07 -14.53
CA ILE A 238 11.53 6.61 -14.43
C ILE A 238 10.12 6.13 -14.82
N PRO A 239 9.97 5.28 -15.85
CA PRO A 239 8.67 4.68 -16.19
C PRO A 239 8.25 3.67 -15.11
N ASN A 240 7.12 3.91 -14.43
CA ASN A 240 6.60 3.01 -13.39
C ASN A 240 5.47 2.10 -13.91
N GLY A 241 5.86 0.99 -14.53
CA GLY A 241 4.96 -0.06 -15.01
C GLY A 241 4.46 -1.04 -13.93
N ARG A 242 4.28 -0.64 -12.66
CA ARG A 242 4.05 -1.51 -11.49
C ARG A 242 5.28 -2.33 -11.09
N ARG A 243 6.45 -1.72 -11.14
CA ARG A 243 7.72 -2.35 -10.77
C ARG A 243 8.27 -1.69 -9.51
N ASP A 244 9.20 -2.37 -8.88
CA ASP A 244 10.01 -1.76 -7.83
C ASP A 244 10.95 -0.73 -8.46
N LEU A 245 11.14 0.37 -7.75
CA LEU A 245 11.86 1.55 -8.21
C LEU A 245 12.95 1.88 -7.21
N LYS A 246 13.95 2.64 -7.68
CA LYS A 246 15.01 3.18 -6.82
C LYS A 246 15.19 4.67 -7.04
N LEU A 247 15.48 5.37 -5.96
CA LEU A 247 15.99 6.74 -5.94
C LEU A 247 17.51 6.65 -5.95
N ASN A 248 18.15 7.34 -6.90
CA ASN A 248 19.61 7.52 -6.94
C ASN A 248 19.97 8.89 -6.38
#